data_AF-A0A6J1YMP1-F1
#
_entry.id   AF-A0A6J1YMP1-F1
#
_cell.length_a   1.000
_cell.length_b   1.000
_cell.length_c   1.000
_cell.angle_alpha   90.00
_cell.angle_beta   90.00
_cell.angle_gamma   90.00
#
_symmetry.space_group_name_H-M   'P 1'
#
loop_
_entity.id
_entity.type
_entity.pdbx_description
1 polymer ?
#
loop_
_entity_poly.entity_id
_entity_poly.type
_entity_poly.pdbx_seq_one_letter_code
_entity_poly.pdbx_strand_id
1 'polypeptide(L)'
;MAMFIYTKQYGLGAEEEDLFVRGVSVLGNLADQLYYPCEHIAWAADAKILRVDSARWWTLSTAFWGLSLLLGIARSLWMVLKLRQRLRDPAVAFTSRLPRSKRRALEAQVQSEVLTLLSNLADLANAVHWLPPGVLWAGRFPPWLVGLLGTVSSLLSVYQAVRAGDWTEATAP
;
A
#
# COMPACT_ATOMS: atom_id res chain seq x y z
N MET A 1 -19.74 -0.24 9.90
CA MET A 1 -19.48 -0.85 11.23
C MET A 1 -18.36 -1.90 11.21
N ALA A 2 -18.26 -2.77 10.19
CA ALA A 2 -17.22 -3.81 10.10
C ALA A 2 -15.78 -3.28 10.01
N MET A 3 -15.55 -2.17 9.28
CA MET A 3 -14.22 -1.55 9.18
C MET A 3 -13.70 -1.03 10.53
N PHE A 4 -14.56 -0.47 11.39
CA PHE A 4 -14.15 0.04 12.71
C PHE A 4 -13.77 -1.08 13.67
N ILE A 5 -14.44 -2.24 13.58
CA ILE A 5 -14.10 -3.43 14.36
C ILE A 5 -12.79 -4.05 13.86
N TYR A 6 -12.53 -4.04 12.55
CA TYR A 6 -11.24 -4.42 11.98
C TYR A 6 -10.10 -3.49 12.45
N THR A 7 -10.33 -2.16 12.47
CA THR A 7 -9.36 -1.19 13.02
C THR A 7 -9.13 -1.38 14.53
N LYS A 8 -10.14 -1.83 15.29
CA LYS A 8 -9.99 -2.15 16.72
C LYS A 8 -9.31 -3.49 16.99
N GLN A 9 -9.56 -4.52 16.17
CA GLN A 9 -8.92 -5.83 16.31
C GLN A 9 -7.46 -5.83 15.82
N TYR A 10 -7.08 -4.96 14.88
CA TYR A 10 -5.68 -4.65 14.57
C TYR A 10 -5.04 -3.70 15.60
N GLY A 11 -5.59 -3.70 16.82
CA GLY A 11 -5.28 -2.78 17.90
C GLY A 11 -3.79 -2.58 18.09
N LEU A 12 -3.35 -1.35 17.85
CA LEU A 12 -2.12 -0.77 18.41
C LEU A 12 -0.78 -1.38 17.99
N GLY A 13 -0.71 -2.22 16.95
CA GLY A 13 0.56 -2.59 16.31
C GLY A 13 1.64 -3.03 17.29
N ALA A 14 1.26 -3.72 18.36
CA ALA A 14 2.15 -4.11 19.45
C ALA A 14 3.22 -5.14 19.03
N GLU A 15 3.13 -5.65 17.80
CA GLU A 15 4.06 -6.65 17.24
C GLU A 15 5.07 -6.06 16.22
N GLU A 16 4.91 -4.80 15.80
CA GLU A 16 5.92 -4.10 14.98
C GLU A 16 6.71 -3.13 15.86
N GLU A 17 7.90 -3.54 16.33
CA GLU A 17 8.82 -2.72 17.15
C GLU A 17 9.26 -1.38 16.48
N ASP A 18 8.89 -1.14 15.23
CA ASP A 18 9.38 0.00 14.45
C ASP A 18 8.39 1.17 14.46
N LEU A 19 8.69 2.17 15.30
CA LEU A 19 7.93 3.40 15.42
C LEU A 19 7.74 4.12 14.08
N PHE A 20 8.71 4.02 13.17
CA PHE A 20 8.62 4.59 11.83
C PHE A 20 7.51 3.91 11.02
N VAL A 21 7.54 2.59 10.95
CA VAL A 21 6.55 1.79 10.21
C VAL A 21 5.15 2.06 10.74
N ARG A 22 5.00 2.10 12.07
CA ARG A 22 3.72 2.41 12.71
C ARG A 22 3.23 3.82 12.36
N GLY A 23 4.09 4.83 12.44
CA GLY A 23 3.72 6.21 12.09
C GLY A 23 3.29 6.34 10.63
N VAL A 24 4.07 5.77 9.71
CA VAL A 24 3.76 5.76 8.27
C VAL A 24 2.46 5.03 7.97
N SER A 25 2.21 3.89 8.62
CA SER A 25 0.95 3.14 8.49
C SER A 25 -0.26 3.93 9.00
N VAL A 26 -0.15 4.62 10.14
CA VAL A 26 -1.23 5.45 10.68
C VAL A 26 -1.55 6.62 9.75
N LEU A 27 -0.52 7.30 9.22
CA LEU A 27 -0.70 8.39 8.27
C LEU A 27 -1.29 7.90 6.94
N GLY A 28 -0.87 6.72 6.47
CA GLY A 28 -1.42 6.09 5.25
C GLY A 28 -2.91 5.80 5.41
N ASN A 29 -3.29 5.15 6.51
CA ASN A 29 -4.68 4.87 6.83
C ASN A 29 -5.52 6.15 6.97
N LEU A 30 -4.95 7.21 7.54
CA LEU A 30 -5.62 8.51 7.62
C LEU A 30 -5.86 9.10 6.23
N ALA A 31 -4.86 9.05 5.36
CA ALA A 31 -4.99 9.51 3.98
C ALA A 31 -6.08 8.72 3.22
N ASP A 32 -6.13 7.39 3.39
CA ASP A 32 -7.19 6.54 2.81
C ASP A 32 -8.58 6.89 3.37
N GLN A 33 -8.68 7.21 4.66
CA GLN A 33 -9.93 7.64 5.26
C GLN A 33 -10.39 9.01 4.76
N LEU A 34 -9.47 9.90 4.40
CA LEU A 34 -9.78 11.22 3.84
C LEU A 34 -10.05 11.17 2.33
N TYR A 35 -9.49 10.17 1.64
CA TYR A 35 -9.73 9.92 0.22
C TYR A 35 -11.23 9.74 -0.08
N TYR A 36 -11.90 8.80 0.61
CA TYR A 36 -13.29 8.48 0.31
C TYR A 36 -14.25 9.66 0.49
N PRO A 37 -14.25 10.42 1.61
CA PRO A 37 -15.10 11.61 1.74
C PRO A 37 -14.84 12.65 0.65
N CYS A 38 -13.59 12.88 0.28
CA CYS A 38 -13.25 13.83 -0.78
C CYS A 38 -13.79 13.37 -2.14
N GLU A 39 -13.67 12.07 -2.43
CA GLU A 39 -14.22 11.45 -3.64
C GLU A 39 -15.76 11.58 -3.68
N HIS A 40 -16.46 11.31 -2.57
CA HIS A 40 -17.91 11.44 -2.51
C HIS A 40 -18.38 12.88 -2.71
N ILE A 41 -17.65 13.87 -2.18
CA ILE A 41 -17.94 15.28 -2.41
C ILE A 41 -17.70 15.66 -3.88
N ALA A 42 -16.61 15.18 -4.49
CA ALA A 42 -16.31 15.39 -5.90
C ALA A 42 -17.43 14.83 -6.80
N TRP A 43 -17.83 13.59 -6.55
CA TRP A 43 -18.94 12.95 -7.26
C TRP A 43 -20.27 13.68 -7.06
N ALA A 44 -20.60 14.10 -5.83
CA ALA A 44 -21.84 14.83 -5.56
C ALA A 44 -21.87 16.22 -6.22
N ALA A 45 -20.70 16.84 -6.39
CA ALA A 45 -20.54 18.09 -7.12
C ALA A 45 -20.73 17.89 -8.64
N ASP A 46 -20.19 16.81 -9.20
CA ASP A 46 -20.40 16.43 -10.61
C ASP A 46 -21.86 16.13 -10.90
N ALA A 47 -22.53 15.41 -9.99
CA ALA A 47 -23.96 15.10 -10.06
C ALA A 47 -24.88 16.32 -9.84
N LYS A 48 -24.33 17.52 -9.63
CA LYS A 48 -25.05 18.78 -9.34
C LYS A 48 -25.90 18.74 -8.06
N ILE A 49 -25.64 17.79 -7.18
CA ILE A 49 -26.27 17.69 -5.85
C ILE A 49 -25.71 18.79 -4.94
N LEU A 50 -24.40 19.05 -5.04
CA LEU A 50 -23.71 20.12 -4.32
C LEU A 50 -23.20 21.19 -5.30
N ARG A 51 -23.32 22.47 -4.92
CA ARG A 51 -22.75 23.61 -5.68
C ARG A 51 -21.32 23.91 -5.21
N VAL A 52 -20.41 22.97 -5.38
CA VAL A 52 -18.98 23.13 -5.08
C VAL A 52 -18.13 22.79 -6.31
N ASP A 53 -16.86 23.20 -6.30
CA ASP A 53 -15.93 22.96 -7.40
C ASP A 53 -15.46 21.50 -7.39
N SER A 54 -16.06 20.67 -8.24
CA SER A 54 -15.74 19.24 -8.37
C SER A 54 -14.26 18.99 -8.68
N ALA A 55 -13.64 19.80 -9.54
CA ALA A 55 -12.27 19.58 -9.97
C ALA A 55 -11.27 19.69 -8.80
N ARG A 56 -11.53 20.60 -7.86
CA ARG A 56 -10.72 20.73 -6.63
C ARG A 56 -10.84 19.50 -5.74
N TRP A 57 -12.05 18.96 -5.58
CA TRP A 57 -12.28 17.77 -4.74
C TRP A 57 -11.69 16.50 -5.37
N TRP A 58 -11.77 16.35 -6.69
CA TRP A 58 -11.06 15.28 -7.42
C TRP A 58 -9.55 15.38 -7.30
N THR A 59 -9.01 16.61 -7.36
CA THR A 59 -7.58 16.83 -7.15
C THR A 59 -7.19 16.46 -5.71
N LEU A 60 -8.01 16.82 -4.73
CA LEU A 60 -7.75 16.54 -3.33
C LEU A 60 -7.84 15.04 -3.00
N SER A 61 -8.84 14.33 -3.54
CA SER A 61 -8.92 12.87 -3.39
C SER A 61 -7.73 12.19 -4.06
N THR A 62 -7.39 12.57 -5.29
CA THR A 62 -6.19 12.04 -5.99
C THR A 62 -4.90 12.32 -5.22
N ALA A 63 -4.78 13.49 -4.58
CA ALA A 63 -3.64 13.83 -3.73
C ALA A 63 -3.56 12.97 -2.46
N PHE A 64 -4.69 12.72 -1.78
CA PHE A 64 -4.73 11.80 -0.63
C PHE A 64 -4.40 10.37 -1.03
N TRP A 65 -4.91 9.90 -2.17
CA TRP A 65 -4.56 8.60 -2.72
C TRP A 65 -3.07 8.50 -3.06
N GLY A 66 -2.52 9.51 -3.74
CA GLY A 66 -1.08 9.58 -4.01
C GLY A 66 -0.23 9.61 -2.74
N LEU A 67 -0.69 10.31 -1.70
CA LEU A 67 -0.01 10.36 -0.41
C LEU A 67 -0.02 8.99 0.30
N SER A 68 -1.15 8.28 0.31
CA SER A 68 -1.21 6.95 0.93
C SER A 68 -0.33 5.95 0.20
N LEU A 69 -0.26 6.02 -1.13
CA LEU A 69 0.66 5.22 -1.95
C LEU A 69 2.13 5.52 -1.64
N LEU A 70 2.51 6.80 -1.51
CA LEU A 70 3.88 7.20 -1.14
C LEU A 70 4.26 6.67 0.25
N LEU A 71 3.35 6.74 1.21
CA LEU A 71 3.55 6.20 2.56
C LEU A 71 3.67 4.66 2.52
N GLY A 72 2.83 3.99 1.72
CA GLY A 72 2.92 2.55 1.49
C GLY A 72 4.26 2.12 0.87
N ILE A 73 4.75 2.86 -0.13
CA ILE A 73 6.08 2.67 -0.74
C ILE A 73 7.18 2.83 0.31
N ALA A 74 7.13 3.89 1.11
CA ALA A 74 8.13 4.14 2.16
C ALA A 74 8.16 3.01 3.19
N ARG A 75 6.99 2.53 3.64
CA ARG A 75 6.85 1.38 4.53
C ARG A 75 7.47 0.12 3.92
N SER A 76 7.03 -0.29 2.73
CA SER A 76 7.47 -1.54 2.11
C SER A 76 8.96 -1.50 1.79
N LEU A 77 9.49 -0.37 1.35
CA LEU A 77 10.93 -0.21 1.13
C LEU A 77 11.72 -0.38 2.43
N TRP A 78 11.29 0.28 3.51
CA TRP A 78 11.92 0.14 4.82
C TRP A 78 11.92 -1.30 5.31
N MET A 79 10.77 -1.99 5.19
CA MET A 79 10.64 -3.41 5.54
C MET A 79 11.57 -4.29 4.70
N VAL A 80 11.61 -4.13 3.38
CA VAL A 80 12.51 -4.89 2.50
C VAL A 80 13.98 -4.71 2.92
N LEU A 81 14.40 -3.47 3.19
CA LEU A 81 15.78 -3.19 3.61
C LEU A 81 16.09 -3.84 4.96
N LYS A 82 15.21 -3.69 5.95
CA LYS A 82 15.36 -4.27 7.29
C LYS A 82 15.40 -5.80 7.25
N LEU A 83 14.50 -6.44 6.50
CA LEU A 83 14.47 -7.89 6.35
C LEU A 83 15.69 -8.43 5.60
N ARG A 84 16.13 -7.73 4.54
CA ARG A 84 17.37 -8.10 3.82
C ARG A 84 18.60 -7.96 4.68
N GLN A 85 18.68 -6.94 5.54
CA GLN A 85 19.76 -6.82 6.52
C GLN A 85 19.77 -8.00 7.48
N ARG A 86 18.60 -8.39 8.03
CA ARG A 86 18.47 -9.58 8.90
C ARG A 86 18.89 -10.88 8.22
N LEU A 87 18.58 -11.06 6.93
CA LEU A 87 19.02 -12.22 6.15
C LEU A 87 20.54 -12.24 5.90
N ARG A 88 21.17 -11.05 5.85
CA ARG A 88 22.58 -10.88 5.51
C ARG A 88 23.49 -10.77 6.75
N ASP A 89 22.91 -10.74 7.95
CA ASP A 89 23.63 -10.57 9.20
C ASP A 89 24.49 -11.81 9.52
N PRO A 90 25.83 -11.69 9.50
CA PRO A 90 26.74 -12.81 9.73
C PRO A 90 26.68 -13.33 11.18
N ALA A 91 26.21 -12.53 12.16
CA ALA A 91 26.04 -12.99 13.54
C ALA A 91 24.94 -14.07 13.65
N VAL A 92 23.90 -13.97 12.81
CA VAL A 92 22.83 -14.97 12.67
C VAL A 92 23.35 -16.23 11.95
N ALA A 93 24.30 -16.09 11.03
CA ALA A 93 24.95 -17.22 10.38
C ALA A 93 25.90 -18.00 11.32
N PHE A 94 26.51 -17.30 12.29
CA PHE A 94 27.54 -17.87 13.18
C PHE A 94 26.99 -18.49 14.48
N THR A 95 25.88 -17.98 15.02
CA THR A 95 25.40 -18.36 16.37
C THR A 95 24.37 -19.48 16.41
N SER A 96 23.63 -19.74 15.33
CA SER A 96 22.76 -20.91 15.20
C SER A 96 22.23 -20.94 13.77
N ARG A 97 22.22 -22.11 13.13
CA ARG A 97 21.55 -22.26 11.83
C ARG A 97 20.10 -21.81 12.00
N LEU A 98 19.75 -20.61 11.51
CA LEU A 98 18.35 -20.18 11.49
C LEU A 98 17.55 -21.33 10.86
N PRO A 99 16.53 -21.88 11.54
CA PRO A 99 15.79 -23.01 11.01
C PRO A 99 15.35 -22.73 9.57
N ARG A 100 15.51 -23.71 8.67
CA ARG A 100 15.24 -23.54 7.24
C ARG A 100 13.83 -22.99 6.99
N SER A 101 12.87 -23.32 7.86
CA SER A 101 11.52 -22.76 7.89
C SER A 101 11.49 -21.25 8.17
N LYS A 102 12.16 -20.76 9.21
CA LYS A 102 12.24 -19.33 9.55
C LYS A 102 12.88 -18.51 8.43
N ARG A 103 13.94 -19.04 7.80
CA ARG A 103 14.59 -18.38 6.66
C ARG A 103 13.65 -18.26 5.47
N ARG A 104 12.93 -19.34 5.12
CA ARG A 104 11.91 -19.34 4.06
C ARG A 104 10.78 -18.36 4.34
N ALA A 105 10.32 -18.27 5.60
CA ALA A 105 9.30 -17.30 5.99
C ALA A 105 9.78 -15.85 5.80
N LEU A 106 11.02 -15.56 6.20
CA LEU A 106 11.61 -14.22 6.03
C LEU A 106 11.80 -13.87 4.53
N GLU A 107 12.27 -14.82 3.72
CA GLU A 107 12.37 -14.66 2.26
C GLU A 107 10.99 -14.44 1.62
N ALA A 108 9.96 -15.19 2.04
CA ALA A 108 8.59 -15.00 1.58
C ALA A 108 8.02 -13.62 1.97
N GLN A 109 8.32 -13.14 3.17
CA GLN A 109 7.93 -11.81 3.62
C GLN A 109 8.61 -10.71 2.78
N VAL A 110 9.91 -10.84 2.46
CA VAL A 110 10.60 -9.93 1.52
C VAL A 110 9.91 -9.93 0.15
N GLN A 111 9.59 -11.12 -0.38
CA GLN A 111 8.89 -11.21 -1.67
C GLN A 111 7.51 -10.54 -1.60
N SER A 112 6.79 -10.66 -0.49
CA SER A 112 5.53 -9.96 -0.28
C SER A 112 5.69 -8.45 -0.32
N GLU A 113 6.62 -7.90 0.46
CA GLU A 113 6.86 -6.45 0.51
C GLU A 113 7.33 -5.88 -0.83
N VAL A 114 8.12 -6.64 -1.60
CA VAL A 114 8.52 -6.24 -2.96
C VAL A 114 7.32 -6.17 -3.91
N LEU A 115 6.42 -7.15 -3.86
CA LEU A 115 5.20 -7.15 -4.69
C LEU A 115 4.29 -5.97 -4.30
N THR A 116 4.17 -5.65 -3.00
CA THR A 116 3.40 -4.50 -2.51
C THR A 116 4.02 -3.19 -2.98
N LEU A 117 5.34 -3.08 -2.91
CA LEU A 117 6.09 -1.94 -3.43
C LEU A 117 5.82 -1.73 -4.94
N LEU A 118 5.88 -2.80 -5.73
CA LEU A 118 5.63 -2.73 -7.17
C LEU A 118 4.18 -2.35 -7.49
N SER A 119 3.22 -2.89 -6.75
CA SER A 119 1.80 -2.53 -6.86
C SER A 119 1.57 -1.05 -6.58
N ASN A 120 2.08 -0.56 -5.45
CA ASN A 120 1.96 0.85 -5.06
C ASN A 120 2.66 1.79 -6.04
N LEU A 121 3.78 1.39 -6.65
CA LEU A 121 4.45 2.18 -7.69
C LEU A 121 3.63 2.27 -8.98
N ALA A 122 2.99 1.18 -9.40
CA ALA A 122 2.11 1.18 -10.56
C ALA A 122 0.89 2.08 -10.32
N ASP A 123 0.28 1.98 -9.14
CA ASP A 123 -0.85 2.84 -8.76
C ASP A 123 -0.43 4.29 -8.58
N LEU A 124 0.77 4.58 -8.06
CA LEU A 124 1.29 5.95 -7.94
C LEU A 124 1.51 6.57 -9.31
N ALA A 125 1.99 5.80 -10.28
CA ALA A 125 2.15 6.25 -11.65
C ALA A 125 0.81 6.67 -12.27
N ASN A 126 -0.27 5.95 -11.96
CA ASN A 126 -1.64 6.31 -12.33
C ASN A 126 -2.17 7.52 -11.55
N ALA A 127 -1.93 7.58 -10.24
CA ALA A 127 -2.35 8.71 -9.40
C ALA A 127 -1.74 10.03 -9.88
N VAL A 128 -0.44 10.03 -10.20
CA VAL A 128 0.24 11.22 -10.75
C VAL A 128 -0.31 11.58 -12.13
N HIS A 129 -0.70 10.60 -12.94
CA HIS A 129 -1.30 10.87 -14.24
C HIS A 129 -2.64 11.63 -14.13
N TRP A 130 -3.45 11.33 -13.10
CA TRP A 130 -4.75 11.98 -12.84
C TRP A 130 -4.67 13.33 -12.12
N LEU A 131 -3.48 13.77 -11.70
CA LEU A 131 -3.29 15.11 -11.14
C LEU A 131 -3.43 16.21 -12.20
N PRO A 132 -3.61 17.48 -11.78
CA PRO A 132 -3.66 18.61 -12.70
C PRO A 132 -2.40 18.73 -13.58
N PRO A 133 -2.54 19.22 -14.83
CA PRO A 133 -1.39 19.49 -15.69
C PRO A 133 -0.36 20.40 -15.01
N GLY A 134 0.92 20.05 -15.13
CA GLY A 134 2.03 20.76 -14.49
C GLY A 134 2.65 20.02 -13.30
N VAL A 135 2.02 18.94 -12.82
CA VAL A 135 2.62 18.03 -11.84
C VAL A 135 3.29 16.85 -12.54
N LEU A 136 4.61 16.78 -12.52
CA LEU A 136 5.40 15.65 -13.07
C LEU A 136 4.96 15.24 -14.49
N TRP A 137 4.37 14.04 -14.63
CA TRP A 137 3.85 13.47 -15.89
C TRP A 137 2.31 13.46 -15.96
N ALA A 138 1.63 14.30 -15.18
CA ALA A 138 0.19 14.49 -15.25
C ALA A 138 -0.31 14.64 -16.69
N GLY A 139 -1.34 13.88 -17.05
CA GLY A 139 -1.92 13.88 -18.40
C GLY A 139 -1.05 13.30 -19.53
N ARG A 140 0.15 12.75 -19.25
CA ARG A 140 1.06 12.25 -20.30
C ARG A 140 0.83 10.80 -20.72
N PHE A 141 0.24 9.97 -19.87
CA PHE A 141 0.03 8.56 -20.18
C PHE A 141 -1.17 8.37 -21.12
N PRO A 142 -1.06 7.49 -22.12
CA PRO A 142 -2.22 7.09 -22.91
C PRO A 142 -3.15 6.21 -22.06
N PRO A 143 -4.48 6.21 -22.33
CA PRO A 143 -5.45 5.47 -21.51
C PRO A 143 -5.16 3.96 -21.37
N TRP A 144 -4.60 3.33 -22.40
CA TRP A 144 -4.24 1.90 -22.35
C TRP A 144 -3.12 1.62 -21.34
N LEU A 145 -2.17 2.54 -21.17
CA LEU A 145 -1.06 2.37 -20.22
C LEU A 145 -1.56 2.49 -18.79
N VAL A 146 -2.47 3.44 -18.54
CA VAL A 146 -3.14 3.60 -17.25
C VAL A 146 -3.88 2.31 -16.87
N GLY A 147 -4.65 1.77 -17.81
CA GLY A 147 -5.36 0.50 -17.64
C GLY A 147 -4.42 -0.68 -17.42
N LEU A 148 -3.30 -0.75 -18.15
CA LEU A 148 -2.29 -1.81 -17.98
C LEU A 148 -1.68 -1.75 -16.58
N LEU A 149 -1.26 -0.57 -16.12
CA LEU A 149 -0.68 -0.38 -14.78
C LEU A 149 -1.68 -0.79 -13.68
N GLY A 150 -2.94 -0.40 -13.82
CA GLY A 150 -4.01 -0.80 -12.89
C GLY A 150 -4.31 -2.30 -12.92
N THR A 151 -4.17 -2.93 -14.09
CA THR A 151 -4.31 -4.39 -14.22
C THR A 151 -3.15 -5.11 -13.53
N VAL A 152 -1.92 -4.62 -13.71
CA VAL A 152 -0.73 -5.18 -13.06
C VAL A 152 -0.84 -5.07 -11.54
N SER A 153 -1.18 -3.90 -10.99
CA SER A 153 -1.33 -3.74 -9.53
C SER A 153 -2.44 -4.63 -8.96
N SER A 154 -3.57 -4.75 -9.67
CA SER A 154 -4.66 -5.64 -9.27
C SER A 154 -4.23 -7.12 -9.26
N LEU A 155 -3.53 -7.58 -10.30
CA LEU A 155 -3.03 -8.95 -10.38
C LEU A 155 -1.99 -9.24 -9.28
N LEU A 156 -1.11 -8.29 -8.98
CA LEU A 156 -0.14 -8.42 -7.88
C LEU A 156 -0.85 -8.55 -6.53
N SER A 157 -1.87 -7.73 -6.29
CA SER A 157 -2.66 -7.76 -5.06
C SER A 157 -3.44 -9.07 -4.90
N VAL A 158 -4.07 -9.56 -5.98
CA VAL A 158 -4.75 -10.87 -5.97
C VAL A 158 -3.78 -12.01 -5.73
N TYR A 159 -2.62 -12.00 -6.39
CA TYR A 159 -1.58 -13.01 -6.19
C TYR A 159 -1.09 -13.04 -4.74
N GLN A 160 -0.91 -11.87 -4.11
CA GLN A 160 -0.56 -11.77 -2.70
C GLN A 160 -1.67 -12.33 -1.79
N ALA A 161 -2.93 -12.01 -2.07
CA ALA A 161 -4.07 -12.47 -1.28
C ALA A 161 -4.22 -14.00 -1.34
N VAL A 162 -4.12 -14.60 -2.53
CA VAL A 162 -4.16 -16.07 -2.70
C VAL A 162 -3.02 -16.72 -1.91
N ARG A 163 -1.79 -16.21 -2.08
CA ARG A 163 -0.64 -16.74 -1.38
C ARG A 163 -0.79 -16.63 0.15
N ALA A 164 -1.37 -15.55 0.66
CA ALA A 164 -1.64 -15.39 2.10
C ALA A 164 -2.68 -16.39 2.61
N GLY A 165 -3.71 -16.68 1.81
CA GLY A 165 -4.73 -17.70 2.11
C GLY A 165 -4.13 -19.10 2.29
N ASP A 166 -3.26 -19.51 1.37
CA ASP A 166 -2.57 -20.82 1.42
C ASP A 166 -1.78 -21.02 2.74
N TRP A 167 -1.16 -19.94 3.26
CA TRP A 167 -0.44 -20.00 4.53
C TRP A 167 -1.37 -20.12 5.74
N THR A 168 -2.53 -19.45 5.71
CA THR A 168 -3.51 -19.52 6.81
C THR A 168 -4.18 -20.88 6.90
N GLU A 169 -4.46 -21.52 5.76
CA GLU A 169 -5.08 -22.84 5.71
C GLU A 169 -4.08 -23.94 6.12
N ALA A 170 -2.81 -23.82 5.72
CA ALA A 170 -1.74 -24.74 6.13
C ALA A 170 -1.37 -24.67 7.63
N THR A 171 -1.83 -23.65 8.36
CA THR A 171 -1.55 -23.45 9.79
C THR A 171 -2.79 -23.53 10.68
N ALA A 172 -3.95 -23.88 10.12
CA ALA A 172 -5.18 -24.11 10.87
C ALA A 172 -5.07 -25.38 11.75
N PRO A 173 -5.54 -25.35 13.00
CA PRO A 173 -5.42 -26.44 13.97
C PRO A 173 -6.29 -27.66 13.64
#